data_AF-A0A969MUN3-F1
#
_entry.id   AF-A0A969MUN3-F1
#
_cell.length_a   1.000
_cell.length_b   1.000
_cell.length_c   1.000
_cell.angle_alpha   90.00
_cell.angle_beta   90.00
_cell.angle_gamma   90.00
#
_symmetry.space_group_name_H-M   'P 1'
#
loop_
_entity.id
_entity.type
_entity.pdbx_description
1 polymer ?
#
loop_
_entity_poly.entity_id
_entity_poly.type
_entity_poly.pdbx_seq_one_letter_code
_entity_poly.pdbx_strand_id
1 'polypeptide(L)'
;MEIATIELKFLLQLLSFSGYRALLSQIQPSAKTSTSERYKTCMQLCDRGLIACSHKVIGFKIAPAGKALLKLNTELPIGEQELKVLKACEDQKLTPEQLKIRPAAEKQTVLQKLGDRGLIQTETKIDEIWLTDPGKTYLRSEYSPKG
;
A
#
# COMPACT_ATOMS: atom_id res chain seq x y z
N MET A 1 19.32 -12.57 15.24
CA MET A 1 18.44 -11.38 15.15
C MET A 1 17.40 -11.48 16.25
N GLU A 2 17.30 -10.50 17.16
CA GLU A 2 16.26 -10.50 18.20
C GLU A 2 14.93 -10.00 17.59
N ILE A 3 13.82 -10.68 17.87
CA ILE A 3 12.48 -10.31 17.39
C ILE A 3 11.59 -10.10 18.61
N ALA A 4 10.78 -9.04 18.60
CA ALA A 4 9.84 -8.81 19.68
C ALA A 4 8.72 -9.86 19.65
N THR A 5 8.14 -10.19 20.80
CA THR A 5 7.03 -11.15 20.88
C THR A 5 5.86 -10.79 19.98
N ILE A 6 5.55 -9.50 19.83
CA ILE A 6 4.47 -9.03 18.95
C ILE A 6 4.81 -9.22 17.47
N GLU A 7 6.05 -8.95 17.07
CA GLU A 7 6.57 -9.16 15.71
C GLU A 7 6.53 -10.65 15.35
N LEU A 8 6.96 -11.53 16.26
CA LEU A 8 6.88 -12.97 16.05
C LEU A 8 5.43 -13.44 15.89
N LYS A 9 4.52 -13.02 16.78
CA LYS A 9 3.09 -13.35 16.67
C LYS A 9 2.50 -12.86 15.35
N PHE A 10 2.93 -11.69 14.87
CA PHE A 10 2.55 -11.14 13.57
C PHE A 10 2.97 -12.07 12.43
N LEU A 11 4.24 -12.49 12.40
CA LEU A 11 4.77 -13.40 11.38
C LEU A 11 4.10 -14.78 11.42
N LEU A 12 3.89 -15.34 12.62
CA LEU A 12 3.20 -16.62 12.81
C LEU A 12 1.74 -16.54 12.38
N GLN A 13 1.07 -15.40 12.60
CA GLN A 13 -0.29 -15.22 12.13
C GLN A 13 -0.36 -15.18 10.59
N LEU A 14 0.64 -14.63 9.89
CA LEU A 14 0.68 -14.70 8.43
C LEU A 14 0.77 -16.13 7.90
N LEU A 15 1.40 -17.07 8.64
CA LEU A 15 1.44 -18.48 8.26
C LEU A 15 0.06 -19.15 8.22
N SER A 16 -0.94 -18.61 8.92
CA SER A 16 -2.29 -19.17 8.92
C SER A 16 -3.13 -18.73 7.71
N PHE A 17 -2.65 -17.78 6.91
CA PHE A 17 -3.33 -17.33 5.70
C PHE A 17 -2.81 -18.05 4.45
N SER A 18 -3.70 -18.25 3.47
CA SER A 18 -3.34 -18.82 2.17
C SER A 18 -2.30 -17.94 1.47
N GLY A 19 -1.26 -18.57 0.91
CA GLY A 19 -0.14 -17.87 0.28
C GLY A 19 0.65 -16.98 1.24
N TYR A 20 0.46 -17.14 2.56
CA TYR A 20 1.06 -16.31 3.60
C TYR A 20 0.80 -14.81 3.43
N ARG A 21 -0.38 -14.48 2.88
CA ARG A 21 -0.76 -13.13 2.47
C ARG A 21 -2.10 -12.76 3.08
N ALA A 22 -2.20 -11.55 3.61
CA ALA A 22 -3.42 -11.04 4.24
C ALA A 22 -3.52 -9.52 4.11
N LEU A 23 -4.71 -8.97 4.36
CA LEU A 23 -4.85 -7.54 4.60
C LEU A 23 -4.24 -7.19 5.96
N LEU A 24 -3.60 -6.02 6.07
CA LEU A 24 -3.06 -5.55 7.36
C LEU A 24 -4.17 -5.46 8.43
N SER A 25 -5.40 -5.15 8.03
CA SER A 25 -6.56 -5.11 8.93
C SER A 25 -6.93 -6.46 9.53
N GLN A 26 -6.54 -7.58 8.89
CA GLN A 26 -6.81 -8.95 9.36
C GLN A 26 -5.75 -9.48 10.34
N ILE A 27 -4.57 -8.85 10.38
CA ILE A 27 -3.52 -9.24 11.32
C ILE A 27 -3.79 -8.63 12.70
N GLN A 28 -3.89 -9.48 13.72
CA GLN A 28 -4.18 -9.11 15.10
C GLN A 28 -3.29 -9.96 16.03
N PRO A 29 -2.00 -9.58 16.21
CA PRO A 29 -1.05 -10.40 16.96
C PRO A 29 -1.44 -10.61 18.43
N SER A 30 -2.23 -9.71 19.00
CA SER A 30 -2.81 -9.79 20.33
C SER A 30 -4.15 -9.05 20.36
N ALA A 31 -5.09 -9.47 21.21
CA ALA A 31 -6.38 -8.79 21.38
C ALA A 31 -6.24 -7.31 21.80
N LYS A 32 -5.11 -6.93 22.40
CA LYS A 32 -4.82 -5.55 22.83
C LYS A 32 -4.05 -4.72 21.80
N THR A 33 -3.61 -5.31 20.68
CA THR A 33 -2.80 -4.61 19.69
C THR A 33 -3.63 -3.53 18.99
N SER A 34 -3.21 -2.27 19.17
CA SER A 34 -3.85 -1.13 18.52
C SER A 34 -3.52 -1.07 17.03
N THR A 35 -4.31 -0.34 16.25
CA THR A 35 -4.04 -0.10 14.83
C THR A 35 -2.67 0.56 14.59
N SER A 36 -2.29 1.52 15.45
CA SER A 36 -1.01 2.22 15.36
C SER A 36 0.17 1.29 15.64
N GLU A 37 0.06 0.47 16.70
CA GLU A 37 1.08 -0.53 17.04
C GLU A 37 1.26 -1.56 15.91
N ARG A 38 0.14 -2.06 15.37
CA ARG A 38 0.15 -2.98 14.23
C ARG A 38 0.84 -2.38 13.01
N TYR A 39 0.55 -1.12 12.69
CA TYR A 39 1.19 -0.42 11.58
C TYR A 39 2.70 -0.27 11.82
N LYS A 40 3.10 0.13 13.02
CA LYS A 40 4.51 0.24 13.41
C LYS A 40 5.23 -1.11 13.28
N THR A 41 4.66 -2.19 13.82
CA THR A 41 5.19 -3.55 13.70
C THR A 41 5.32 -3.97 12.24
N CYS A 42 4.32 -3.68 11.40
CA CYS A 42 4.38 -3.95 9.96
C CYS A 42 5.57 -3.24 9.30
N MET A 43 5.76 -1.94 9.56
CA MET A 43 6.88 -1.18 9.02
C MET A 43 8.23 -1.74 9.46
N GLN A 44 8.40 -2.04 10.74
CA GLN A 44 9.64 -2.61 11.28
C GLN A 44 9.99 -3.96 10.62
N LEU A 45 8.99 -4.80 10.37
CA LEU A 45 9.18 -6.09 9.69
C LEU A 45 9.47 -5.91 8.19
N CYS A 46 8.90 -4.89 7.53
CA CYS A 46 9.21 -4.52 6.16
C CYS A 46 10.66 -4.02 6.03
N ASP A 47 11.09 -3.14 6.94
CA ASP A 47 12.46 -2.58 6.96
C ASP A 47 13.52 -3.67 7.14
N ARG A 48 13.17 -4.75 7.88
CA ARG A 48 14.01 -5.94 8.06
C ARG A 48 13.91 -6.95 6.91
N GLY A 49 13.06 -6.69 5.91
CA GLY A 49 12.83 -7.57 4.77
C GLY A 49 12.15 -8.90 5.11
N LEU A 50 11.53 -9.04 6.29
CA LEU A 50 10.85 -10.27 6.71
C LEU A 50 9.44 -10.39 6.12
N ILE A 51 8.81 -9.26 5.85
CA ILE A 51 7.55 -9.17 5.12
C ILE A 51 7.68 -8.13 4.02
N ALA A 52 6.82 -8.24 3.02
CA ALA A 52 6.61 -7.20 2.02
C ALA A 52 5.16 -6.73 2.09
N CYS A 53 4.92 -5.50 1.65
CA CYS A 53 3.62 -4.86 1.70
C CYS A 53 3.25 -4.21 0.36
N SER A 54 1.95 -4.18 0.06
CA SER A 54 1.38 -3.38 -1.02
C SER A 54 0.73 -2.13 -0.45
N HIS A 55 0.72 -1.08 -1.27
CA HIS A 55 0.12 0.19 -0.94
C HIS A 55 -1.07 0.46 -1.86
N LYS A 56 -2.17 0.91 -1.26
CA LYS A 56 -3.38 1.33 -1.95
C LYS A 56 -3.56 2.83 -1.82
N VAL A 57 -3.90 3.50 -2.93
CA VAL A 57 -4.22 4.93 -2.90
C VAL A 57 -5.56 5.09 -2.19
N ILE A 58 -5.64 6.00 -1.23
CA ILE A 58 -6.88 6.32 -0.50
C ILE A 58 -7.35 7.75 -0.76
N GLY A 59 -6.45 8.61 -1.20
CA GLY A 59 -6.76 9.98 -1.56
C GLY A 59 -5.76 10.48 -2.59
N PHE A 60 -6.16 11.45 -3.39
CA PHE A 60 -5.27 12.10 -4.31
C PHE A 60 -5.75 13.53 -4.61
N LYS A 61 -4.82 14.39 -5.00
CA LYS A 61 -5.10 15.76 -5.49
C LYS A 61 -4.15 16.10 -6.62
N ILE A 62 -4.54 17.02 -7.49
CA ILE A 62 -3.66 17.44 -8.57
C ILE A 62 -2.36 18.06 -8.01
N ALA A 63 -1.23 17.72 -8.62
CA ALA A 63 0.04 18.36 -8.34
C ALA A 63 0.21 19.62 -9.22
N PRO A 64 1.13 20.54 -8.88
CA PRO A 64 1.41 21.71 -9.73
C PRO A 64 1.74 21.33 -11.18
N ALA A 65 2.48 20.24 -11.40
CA ALA A 65 2.81 19.74 -12.73
C ALA A 65 1.56 19.26 -13.49
N GLY A 66 0.65 18.53 -12.84
CA GLY A 66 -0.61 18.12 -13.44
C GLY A 66 -1.50 19.32 -13.80
N LYS A 67 -1.54 20.35 -12.96
CA LYS A 67 -2.32 21.56 -13.22
C LYS A 67 -1.72 22.39 -14.35
N ALA A 68 -0.40 22.47 -14.46
CA ALA A 68 0.26 23.09 -15.60
C ALA A 68 -0.03 22.32 -16.90
N LEU A 69 -0.02 20.98 -16.84
CA LEU A 69 -0.29 20.12 -17.97
C LEU A 69 -1.72 20.30 -18.51
N LEU A 70 -2.73 20.45 -17.64
CA LEU A 70 -4.12 20.74 -18.06
C LEU A 70 -4.29 22.09 -18.78
N LYS A 71 -3.39 23.05 -18.54
CA LYS A 71 -3.44 24.40 -19.14
C LYS A 71 -2.76 24.47 -20.52
N LEU A 72 -2.06 23.42 -20.94
CA LEU A 72 -1.43 23.38 -22.26
C LEU A 72 -2.51 23.11 -23.31
N ASN A 73 -2.60 23.99 -24.33
CA ASN A 73 -3.50 23.82 -25.48
C ASN A 73 -2.94 22.85 -26.54
N THR A 74 -2.07 21.92 -26.14
CA THR A 74 -1.40 20.97 -27.04
C THR A 74 -1.92 19.56 -26.81
N GLU A 75 -1.65 18.65 -27.73
CA GLU A 75 -1.83 17.22 -27.45
C GLU A 75 -0.98 16.83 -26.25
N LEU A 76 -1.63 16.21 -25.26
CA LEU A 76 -0.99 15.83 -24.02
C LEU A 76 -0.50 14.39 -24.12
N PRO A 77 0.73 14.07 -23.68
CA PRO A 77 1.25 12.70 -23.66
C PRO A 77 0.66 11.92 -22.48
N ILE A 78 -0.67 11.92 -22.35
CA ILE A 78 -1.43 11.19 -21.33
C ILE A 78 -2.65 10.53 -21.97
N GLY A 79 -3.02 9.35 -21.49
CA GLY A 79 -4.21 8.65 -21.96
C GLY A 79 -5.51 9.34 -21.54
N GLU A 80 -6.62 8.97 -22.18
CA GLU A 80 -7.94 9.55 -21.86
C GLU A 80 -8.35 9.34 -20.40
N GLN A 81 -8.06 8.17 -19.83
CA GLN A 81 -8.39 7.86 -18.43
C GLN A 81 -7.55 8.71 -17.46
N GLU A 82 -6.26 8.89 -17.77
CA GLU A 82 -5.36 9.77 -17.00
C GLU A 82 -5.86 11.22 -17.03
N LEU A 83 -6.26 11.72 -18.21
CA LEU A 83 -6.82 13.06 -18.38
C LEU A 83 -8.13 13.23 -17.59
N LYS A 84 -9.02 12.23 -17.59
CA LYS A 84 -10.28 12.25 -16.81
C LYS A 84 -10.00 12.36 -15.32
N VAL A 85 -8.99 11.65 -14.80
CA VAL A 85 -8.59 11.75 -13.39
C VAL A 85 -8.07 13.14 -13.07
N LEU A 86 -7.16 13.68 -13.89
CA LEU A 86 -6.58 15.01 -13.67
C LEU A 86 -7.65 16.10 -13.66
N LYS A 87 -8.58 16.08 -14.63
CA LYS A 87 -9.71 17.03 -14.67
C LYS A 87 -10.63 16.89 -13.46
N ALA A 88 -10.88 15.67 -12.99
CA ALA A 88 -11.75 15.44 -11.85
C ALA A 88 -11.20 16.02 -10.53
N CYS A 89 -9.87 16.02 -10.34
CA CYS A 89 -9.22 16.50 -9.13
C CYS A 89 -8.52 17.88 -9.29
N GLU A 90 -8.88 18.65 -10.31
CA GLU A 90 -8.25 19.95 -10.63
C GLU A 90 -8.36 20.97 -9.49
N ASP A 91 -9.51 20.98 -8.80
CA ASP A 91 -9.84 21.95 -7.76
C ASP A 91 -10.16 21.32 -6.40
N GLN A 92 -10.10 19.99 -6.29
CA GLN A 92 -10.40 19.29 -5.04
C GLN A 92 -9.61 18.00 -4.88
N LYS A 93 -9.43 17.60 -3.62
CA LYS A 93 -8.94 16.27 -3.25
C LYS A 93 -10.06 15.27 -3.44
N LEU A 94 -9.75 14.12 -4.04
CA LEU A 94 -10.68 13.03 -4.29
C LEU A 94 -10.18 11.72 -3.68
N THR A 95 -11.09 10.77 -3.46
CA THR A 95 -10.79 9.36 -3.18
C THR A 95 -11.02 8.51 -4.43
N PRO A 96 -10.39 7.33 -4.55
CA PRO A 96 -10.62 6.45 -5.68
C PRO A 96 -12.11 6.11 -5.88
N GLU A 97 -12.90 5.96 -4.81
CA GLU A 97 -14.33 5.62 -4.88
C GLU A 97 -15.16 6.66 -5.65
N GLN A 98 -14.74 7.92 -5.63
CA GLN A 98 -15.41 9.02 -6.33
C GLN A 98 -15.16 9.01 -7.85
N LEU A 99 -14.15 8.26 -8.33
CA LEU A 99 -13.87 8.11 -9.75
C LEU A 99 -14.82 7.09 -10.39
N LYS A 100 -15.47 7.48 -11.49
CA LYS A 100 -16.30 6.59 -12.34
C LYS A 100 -15.44 5.75 -13.30
N ILE A 101 -14.30 5.25 -12.84
CA ILE A 101 -13.40 4.36 -13.59
C ILE A 101 -13.62 2.93 -13.11
N ARG A 102 -13.85 2.01 -14.04
CA ARG A 102 -14.00 0.57 -13.78
C ARG A 102 -13.15 -0.20 -14.78
N PRO A 103 -12.50 -1.31 -14.37
CA PRO A 103 -12.54 -1.94 -13.04
C PRO A 103 -11.63 -1.27 -11.99
N ALA A 104 -11.78 -1.66 -10.72
CA ALA A 104 -11.02 -1.08 -9.60
C ALA A 104 -9.50 -1.28 -9.73
N ALA A 105 -9.06 -2.39 -10.33
CA ALA A 105 -7.64 -2.65 -10.60
C ALA A 105 -7.04 -1.59 -11.54
N GLU A 106 -7.75 -1.26 -12.63
CA GLU A 106 -7.32 -0.24 -13.59
C GLU A 106 -7.23 1.14 -12.94
N LYS A 107 -8.19 1.45 -12.05
CA LYS A 107 -8.18 2.70 -11.29
C LYS A 107 -6.92 2.87 -10.44
N GLN A 108 -6.52 1.82 -9.72
CA GLN A 108 -5.31 1.86 -8.90
C GLN A 108 -4.05 2.03 -9.77
N THR A 109 -3.98 1.33 -10.90
CA THR A 109 -2.87 1.47 -11.86
C THR A 109 -2.78 2.88 -12.45
N VAL A 110 -3.90 3.49 -12.83
CA VAL A 110 -3.93 4.87 -13.36
C VAL A 110 -3.46 5.87 -12.30
N LEU A 111 -3.94 5.74 -11.06
CA LEU A 111 -3.54 6.61 -9.96
C LEU A 111 -2.04 6.48 -9.63
N GLN A 112 -1.51 5.25 -9.62
CA GLN A 112 -0.08 5.00 -9.43
C GLN A 112 0.74 5.65 -10.54
N LYS A 113 0.41 5.41 -11.81
CA LYS A 113 1.11 6.02 -12.95
C LYS A 113 1.13 7.55 -12.89
N LEU A 114 0.00 8.17 -12.56
CA LEU A 114 -0.09 9.62 -12.41
C LEU A 114 0.74 10.14 -11.22
N GLY A 115 0.78 9.38 -10.12
CA GLY A 115 1.59 9.69 -8.95
C GLY A 115 3.08 9.57 -9.22
N ASP A 116 3.51 8.49 -9.87
CA ASP A 116 4.91 8.23 -10.25
C ASP A 116 5.44 9.30 -11.21
N ARG A 117 4.56 9.84 -12.07
CA ARG A 117 4.87 10.96 -12.98
C ARG A 117 4.82 12.33 -12.28
N GLY A 118 4.47 12.40 -11.00
CA GLY A 118 4.33 13.64 -10.25
C GLY A 118 3.17 14.53 -10.70
N LEU A 119 2.19 13.99 -11.44
CA LEU A 119 1.03 14.74 -11.94
C LEU A 119 -0.07 14.87 -10.89
N ILE A 120 -0.13 13.92 -9.96
CA ILE A 120 -0.98 13.97 -8.77
C ILE A 120 -0.15 13.70 -7.53
N GLN A 121 -0.58 14.24 -6.39
CA GLN A 121 -0.09 13.84 -5.08
C GLN A 121 -1.02 12.76 -4.55
N THR A 122 -0.48 11.57 -4.29
CA THR A 122 -1.23 10.43 -3.75
C THR A 122 -1.03 10.31 -2.24
N GLU A 123 -2.11 10.03 -1.53
CA GLU A 123 -2.11 9.53 -0.17
C GLU A 123 -2.36 8.03 -0.21
N THR A 124 -1.46 7.25 0.39
CA THR A 124 -1.51 5.79 0.35
C THR A 124 -1.61 5.20 1.75
N LYS A 125 -2.21 4.02 1.85
CA LYS A 125 -2.14 3.16 3.03
C LYS A 125 -1.62 1.77 2.67
N ILE A 126 -1.03 1.09 3.63
CA ILE A 126 -0.72 -0.34 3.50
C ILE A 126 -2.05 -1.10 3.38
N ASP A 127 -2.14 -1.98 2.39
CA ASP A 127 -3.32 -2.80 2.12
C ASP A 127 -3.04 -4.26 2.43
N GLU A 128 -2.23 -4.92 1.59
CA GLU A 128 -1.85 -6.32 1.77
C GLU A 128 -0.41 -6.46 2.24
N ILE A 129 -0.16 -7.54 2.96
CA ILE A 129 1.14 -7.91 3.49
C ILE A 129 1.38 -9.41 3.30
N TRP A 130 2.62 -9.81 3.07
CA TRP A 130 2.98 -11.21 2.90
C TRP A 130 4.39 -11.54 3.38
N LEU A 131 4.61 -12.80 3.75
CA LEU A 131 5.95 -13.29 4.07
C LEU A 131 6.85 -13.30 2.83
N THR A 132 8.04 -12.73 2.98
CA THR A 132 9.12 -12.84 2.00
C THR A 132 9.87 -14.16 2.20
N ASP A 133 10.74 -14.52 1.25
CA ASP A 133 11.59 -15.70 1.42
C ASP A 133 12.57 -15.59 2.60
N PRO A 134 13.17 -14.42 2.89
CA PRO A 134 13.86 -14.18 4.16
C PRO A 134 12.98 -14.42 5.39
N GLY A 135 11.74 -13.92 5.41
CA GLY A 135 10.81 -14.13 6.51
C GLY A 135 10.49 -15.61 6.76
N LYS A 136 10.25 -16.37 5.69
CA LYS A 136 10.03 -17.83 5.77
C LYS A 136 11.28 -18.55 6.29
N THR A 137 12.46 -18.15 5.81
CA THR A 137 13.74 -18.75 6.23
C THR A 137 14.00 -18.52 7.72
N TYR A 138 13.74 -17.29 8.18
CA TYR A 138 13.82 -16.91 9.59
C TYR A 138 12.93 -17.80 10.47
N LEU A 139 11.64 -17.91 10.13
CA LEU A 139 10.69 -18.74 10.89
C LEU A 139 11.05 -20.23 10.90
N ARG A 140 11.66 -20.73 9.83
CA ARG A 140 12.04 -22.14 9.70
C ARG A 140 13.34 -22.50 10.42
N SER A 141 14.34 -21.63 10.35
CA SER A 141 15.74 -22.01 10.59
C SER A 141 16.39 -21.21 11.71
N GLU A 142 15.91 -20.00 11.98
CA GLU A 142 16.47 -19.13 13.03
C GLU A 142 15.59 -19.07 14.28
N TYR A 143 14.29 -19.31 14.13
CA TYR A 143 13.38 -19.38 15.26
C TYR A 143 13.36 -20.78 15.88
N SER A 144 13.89 -20.90 17.10
CA SER A 144 13.73 -22.10 17.93
C SER A 144 12.63 -21.85 18.95
N PRO A 145 11.46 -22.54 18.87
CA PRO A 145 10.42 -22.39 19.87
C PRO A 145 10.95 -22.86 21.22
N LYS A 146 10.97 -21.95 22.20
CA LYS A 146 11.15 -22.31 23.61
C LYS A 146 9.76 -22.50 24.20
N GLY A 147 9.37 -23.76 24.34
CA GLY A 147 8.17 -24.17 25.08
C GLY A 147 8.40 -24.10 26.58
#